data_AF-A0A7K2MM58-F1
#
_entry.id   AF-A0A7K2MM58-F1
#
_cell.length_a   1.000
_cell.length_b   1.000
_cell.length_c   1.000
_cell.angle_alpha   90.00
_cell.angle_beta   90.00
_cell.angle_gamma   90.00
#
_symmetry.space_group_name_H-M   'P 1'
#
loop_
_entity.id
_entity.type
_entity.pdbx_description
1 polymer ?
#
loop_
_entity_poly.entity_id
_entity_poly.type
_entity_poly.pdbx_seq_one_letter_code
_entity_poly.pdbx_strand_id
1 'polypeptide(L)'
;MSNSSRDSAEGAGWGSAAPGAYRALMPQRTEKLSWLDPRTLWAARNGVLASWFGDPTGRTRSRWVAQRSAAGAPADKVIRRDDPDRFSFLVVGDTGEGDGPQYAVVPGLLRAGGDTRFAVLASDVIYPVGSADDYGTKFFRPYRDYQAPIYAIPGNHDWYEDLGGFMRVFCDDAPPLPPEPAPRPFTPAWLRHLLWHRPRPDDGRHLDEARKLRPSPAQQAVQPGPYWAVDAGPVRIVGIDTGLLGTVDAEQGAWLREVSAGDRPKILVTGSPLYVDGEHHPCPIEGGGTVDDIVRDPAHHYVAAIGGDIHNYQRYPVDVGGRTVQYVVAGGGGAFMHATHTIPRVSVAGVTEDDFRSYPLRGDSLAFYSALYGRRLRLRRFFTLTEAEATAVIA
;
A
#
# COMPACT_ATOMS: atom_id res chain seq x y z
N MET A 1 0.54 22.69 26.73
CA MET A 1 0.62 21.23 26.53
C MET A 1 1.14 20.99 25.13
N SER A 2 1.95 19.96 24.91
CA SER A 2 2.48 19.66 23.57
C SER A 2 1.32 19.27 22.65
N ASN A 3 1.32 19.78 21.41
CA ASN A 3 0.38 19.38 20.36
C ASN A 3 0.96 18.25 19.49
N SER A 4 2.04 17.60 19.95
CA SER A 4 2.75 16.56 19.23
C SER A 4 2.28 15.19 19.69
N SER A 5 1.99 14.30 18.74
CA SER A 5 1.70 12.88 19.01
C SER A 5 2.85 12.11 19.66
N ARG A 6 4.03 12.73 19.76
CA ARG A 6 5.24 12.15 20.36
C ARG A 6 5.28 12.30 21.88
N ASP A 7 4.53 13.26 22.43
CA ASP A 7 4.73 13.70 23.81
C ASP A 7 3.48 13.50 24.69
N SER A 8 2.30 13.34 24.10
CA SER A 8 1.07 13.03 24.84
C SER A 8 0.00 12.37 23.99
N ALA A 9 -0.92 11.68 24.66
CA ALA A 9 -2.10 11.08 24.05
C ALA A 9 -3.00 12.15 23.41
N GLU A 10 -3.17 13.31 24.06
CA GLU A 10 -3.92 14.45 23.48
C GLU A 10 -3.27 15.01 22.22
N GLY A 11 -1.93 15.10 22.19
CA GLY A 11 -1.18 15.51 20.99
C GLY A 11 -1.28 14.47 19.87
N ALA A 12 -1.54 13.21 20.20
CA ALA A 12 -1.88 12.15 19.26
C ALA A 12 -3.37 12.14 18.85
N GLY A 13 -4.17 13.07 19.37
CA GLY A 13 -5.60 13.18 19.07
C GLY A 13 -6.48 12.25 19.89
N TRP A 14 -5.95 11.59 20.92
CA TRP A 14 -6.71 10.80 21.88
C TRP A 14 -7.40 11.71 22.92
N GLY A 15 -8.61 11.34 23.38
CA GLY A 15 -9.41 12.13 24.33
C GLY A 15 -10.88 12.24 23.94
N SER A 16 -11.57 13.30 24.38
CA SER A 16 -12.98 13.55 24.06
C SER A 16 -13.15 14.07 22.64
N ALA A 17 -13.10 13.18 21.65
CA ALA A 17 -13.37 13.53 20.26
C ALA A 17 -14.86 13.34 19.92
N ALA A 18 -15.49 14.37 19.35
CA ALA A 18 -16.77 14.20 18.68
C ALA A 18 -16.55 13.39 17.38
N PRO A 19 -17.48 12.49 16.99
CA PRO A 19 -17.40 11.82 15.70
C PRO A 19 -17.27 12.85 14.57
N GLY A 20 -16.22 12.72 13.75
CA GLY A 20 -15.95 13.66 12.67
C GLY A 20 -17.06 13.71 11.61
N ALA A 21 -17.07 14.77 10.80
CA ALA A 21 -18.06 14.99 9.73
C ALA A 21 -17.97 13.98 8.57
N TYR A 22 -17.01 13.05 8.59
CA TYR A 22 -16.75 12.09 7.52
C TYR A 22 -17.95 11.22 7.17
N ARG A 23 -18.87 10.98 8.11
CA ARG A 23 -20.10 10.20 7.85
C ARG A 23 -20.96 10.82 6.76
N ALA A 24 -20.95 12.15 6.61
CA ALA A 24 -21.66 12.84 5.53
C ALA A 24 -21.00 12.61 4.15
N LEU A 25 -19.71 12.23 4.14
CA LEU A 25 -18.97 11.90 2.93
C LEU A 25 -19.18 10.44 2.51
N MET A 26 -19.59 9.54 3.41
CA MET A 26 -19.79 8.11 3.13
C MET A 26 -20.95 7.83 2.16
N PRO A 27 -20.95 6.69 1.46
CA PRO A 27 -22.04 6.34 0.55
C PRO A 27 -23.30 6.02 1.34
N GLN A 28 -24.48 6.16 0.71
CA GLN A 28 -25.76 5.86 1.39
C GLN A 28 -25.82 4.41 1.88
N ARG A 29 -25.14 3.50 1.17
CA ARG A 29 -24.94 2.12 1.56
C ARG A 29 -23.45 1.83 1.55
N THR A 30 -22.98 1.28 2.65
CA THR A 30 -21.62 0.75 2.80
C THR A 30 -21.76 -0.73 3.08
N GLU A 31 -21.12 -1.56 2.27
CA GLU A 31 -21.01 -2.99 2.58
C GLU A 31 -19.98 -3.17 3.68
N LYS A 32 -20.36 -3.88 4.75
CA LYS A 32 -19.42 -4.21 5.82
C LYS A 32 -18.66 -5.45 5.41
N LEU A 33 -17.37 -5.27 5.17
CA LEU A 33 -16.48 -6.38 4.94
C LEU A 33 -16.11 -7.05 6.27
N SER A 34 -15.95 -8.36 6.24
CA SER A 34 -15.49 -9.15 7.37
C SER A 34 -14.50 -10.18 6.88
N TRP A 35 -13.28 -10.12 7.40
CA TRP A 35 -12.23 -11.12 7.20
C TRP A 35 -12.53 -12.48 7.86
N LEU A 36 -13.63 -12.56 8.63
CA LEU A 36 -14.15 -13.81 9.18
C LEU A 36 -15.29 -14.41 8.32
N ASP A 37 -15.76 -13.70 7.29
CA ASP A 37 -16.79 -14.23 6.38
C ASP A 37 -16.12 -15.24 5.41
N PRO A 38 -16.62 -16.49 5.34
CA PRO A 38 -16.13 -17.49 4.39
C PRO A 38 -16.16 -17.02 2.94
N ARG A 39 -17.07 -16.12 2.56
CA ARG A 39 -17.15 -15.57 1.19
C ARG A 39 -15.95 -14.69 0.87
N THR A 40 -15.55 -13.82 1.81
CA THR A 40 -14.37 -12.95 1.68
C THR A 40 -13.10 -13.80 1.60
N LEU A 41 -12.96 -14.76 2.51
CA LEU A 41 -11.81 -15.67 2.53
C LEU A 41 -11.73 -16.52 1.26
N TRP A 42 -12.88 -16.99 0.77
CA TRP A 42 -12.95 -17.69 -0.50
C TRP A 42 -12.51 -16.79 -1.65
N ALA A 43 -12.98 -15.54 -1.74
CA ALA A 43 -12.54 -14.62 -2.79
C ALA A 43 -11.02 -14.36 -2.72
N ALA A 44 -10.46 -14.15 -1.52
CA ALA A 44 -9.03 -13.86 -1.29
C ALA A 44 -8.10 -15.09 -1.34
N ARG A 45 -8.59 -16.26 -1.76
CA ARG A 45 -7.85 -17.53 -1.70
C ARG A 45 -6.61 -17.61 -2.60
N ASN A 46 -6.48 -16.71 -3.58
CA ASN A 46 -5.42 -16.78 -4.59
C ASN A 46 -4.01 -16.70 -3.99
N GLY A 47 -3.79 -15.95 -2.91
CA GLY A 47 -2.49 -15.93 -2.22
C GLY A 47 -2.14 -17.29 -1.59
N VAL A 48 -3.11 -17.95 -0.95
CA VAL A 48 -2.91 -19.30 -0.37
C VAL A 48 -2.63 -20.32 -1.49
N LEU A 49 -3.38 -20.25 -2.58
CA LEU A 49 -3.15 -21.13 -3.73
C LEU A 49 -1.79 -20.88 -4.39
N ALA A 50 -1.34 -19.63 -4.48
CA ALA A 50 -0.01 -19.28 -4.98
C ALA A 50 1.10 -19.85 -4.09
N SER A 51 0.96 -19.72 -2.77
CA SER A 51 1.91 -20.28 -1.80
C SER A 51 2.06 -21.80 -1.92
N TRP A 52 0.93 -22.53 -2.08
CA TRP A 52 0.96 -24.00 -2.13
C TRP A 52 1.29 -24.59 -3.50
N PHE A 53 0.88 -23.91 -4.57
CA PHE A 53 0.89 -24.47 -5.92
C PHE A 53 1.70 -23.65 -6.93
N GLY A 54 2.52 -22.72 -6.43
CA GLY A 54 3.39 -21.83 -7.20
C GLY A 54 2.70 -20.52 -7.58
N ASP A 55 3.49 -19.45 -7.62
CA ASP A 55 2.99 -18.10 -7.86
C ASP A 55 3.01 -17.74 -9.37
N PRO A 56 1.87 -17.45 -10.00
CA PRO A 56 1.82 -17.01 -11.39
C PRO A 56 2.10 -15.51 -11.57
N THR A 57 2.20 -14.73 -10.48
CA THR A 57 2.19 -13.26 -10.52
C THR A 57 3.24 -12.69 -11.47
N GLY A 58 4.51 -13.12 -11.37
CA GLY A 58 5.58 -12.63 -12.25
C GLY A 58 5.27 -12.82 -13.74
N ARG A 59 4.75 -13.99 -14.12
CA ARG A 59 4.34 -14.24 -15.52
C ARG A 59 3.18 -13.33 -15.94
N THR A 60 2.15 -13.22 -15.11
CA THR A 60 0.98 -12.37 -15.43
C THR A 60 1.39 -10.90 -15.54
N ARG A 61 2.30 -10.43 -14.67
CA ARG A 61 2.88 -9.08 -14.72
C ARG A 61 3.63 -8.82 -16.01
N SER A 62 4.52 -9.73 -16.43
CA SER A 62 5.22 -9.61 -17.73
C SER A 62 4.25 -9.49 -18.91
N ARG A 63 3.12 -10.21 -18.86
CA ARG A 63 2.09 -10.12 -19.91
C ARG A 63 1.38 -8.77 -19.91
N TRP A 64 1.05 -8.24 -18.73
CA TRP A 64 0.52 -6.87 -18.60
C TRP A 64 1.50 -5.82 -19.14
N VAL A 65 2.77 -5.94 -18.78
CA VAL A 65 3.84 -5.03 -19.23
C VAL A 65 4.05 -5.11 -20.74
N ALA A 66 4.03 -6.31 -21.32
CA ALA A 66 4.13 -6.51 -22.76
C ALA A 66 2.93 -5.89 -23.50
N GLN A 67 1.71 -6.07 -22.97
CA GLN A 67 0.51 -5.46 -23.53
C GLN A 67 0.59 -3.92 -23.50
N ARG A 68 1.00 -3.33 -22.37
CA ARG A 68 1.16 -1.86 -22.26
C ARG A 68 2.26 -1.33 -23.18
N SER A 69 3.38 -2.05 -23.30
CA SER A 69 4.45 -1.70 -24.24
C SER A 69 3.95 -1.72 -25.69
N ALA A 70 3.17 -2.74 -26.07
CA ALA A 70 2.54 -2.82 -27.39
C ALA A 70 1.51 -1.71 -27.65
N ALA A 71 0.87 -1.20 -26.59
CA ALA A 71 -0.02 -0.04 -26.63
C ALA A 71 0.72 1.32 -26.60
N GLY A 72 2.05 1.33 -26.64
CA GLY A 72 2.87 2.55 -26.71
C GLY A 72 3.27 3.14 -25.36
N ALA A 73 3.15 2.41 -24.25
CA ALA A 73 3.71 2.85 -22.98
C ALA A 73 5.24 3.02 -23.08
N PRO A 74 5.83 4.03 -22.41
CA PRO A 74 7.28 4.24 -22.39
C PRO A 74 8.04 2.98 -21.96
N ALA A 75 9.06 2.60 -22.73
CA ALA A 75 9.85 1.39 -22.48
C ALA A 75 10.58 1.45 -21.13
N ASP A 76 11.11 2.62 -20.77
CA ASP A 76 11.78 2.90 -19.50
C ASP A 76 10.84 3.01 -18.30
N LYS A 77 9.52 3.06 -18.56
CA LYS A 77 8.45 3.22 -17.57
C LYS A 77 8.62 4.46 -16.68
N VAL A 78 9.28 5.49 -17.21
CA VAL A 78 9.53 6.75 -16.48
C VAL A 78 8.51 7.81 -16.93
N ILE A 79 7.68 8.21 -15.98
CA ILE A 79 6.77 9.35 -16.06
C ILE A 79 7.59 10.61 -15.80
N ARG A 80 7.72 11.46 -16.81
CA ARG A 80 8.50 12.71 -16.73
C ARG A 80 7.55 13.87 -16.42
N ARG A 81 7.80 14.56 -15.32
CA ARG A 81 6.99 15.70 -14.87
C ARG A 81 7.81 16.99 -14.86
N ASP A 82 7.14 18.12 -15.01
CA ASP A 82 7.72 19.47 -15.00
C ASP A 82 7.61 20.13 -13.61
N ASP A 83 7.66 19.33 -12.54
CA ASP A 83 7.55 19.84 -11.19
C ASP A 83 8.78 20.69 -10.79
N PRO A 84 8.58 21.77 -10.01
CA PRO A 84 9.67 22.64 -9.56
C PRO A 84 10.61 21.94 -8.58
N ASP A 85 11.79 22.53 -8.35
CA ASP A 85 12.79 22.03 -7.40
C ASP A 85 12.25 21.87 -5.97
N ARG A 86 11.24 22.65 -5.60
CA ARG A 86 10.53 22.58 -4.33
C ARG A 86 9.07 22.26 -4.58
N PHE A 87 8.65 21.07 -4.18
CA PHE A 87 7.27 20.63 -4.29
C PHE A 87 6.87 19.75 -3.10
N SER A 88 5.60 19.34 -3.06
CA SER A 88 5.09 18.39 -2.09
C SER A 88 4.20 17.38 -2.78
N PHE A 89 4.21 16.14 -2.29
CA PHE A 89 3.35 15.06 -2.75
C PHE A 89 2.89 14.24 -1.53
N LEU A 90 1.79 13.51 -1.67
CA LEU A 90 1.30 12.61 -0.63
C LEU A 90 1.73 11.16 -0.89
N VAL A 91 1.93 10.40 0.18
CA VAL A 91 2.05 8.94 0.15
C VAL A 91 1.04 8.35 1.12
N VAL A 92 0.24 7.39 0.66
CA VAL A 92 -0.84 6.77 1.43
C VAL A 92 -0.90 5.29 1.10
N GLY A 93 -0.61 4.39 2.04
CA GLY A 93 -0.81 2.95 1.87
C GLY A 93 -2.14 2.48 2.44
N ASP A 94 -2.65 1.37 1.93
CA ASP A 94 -3.72 0.59 2.59
C ASP A 94 -4.97 1.43 2.83
N THR A 95 -5.51 1.95 1.72
CA THR A 95 -6.54 3.00 1.74
C THR A 95 -7.87 2.56 2.37
N GLY A 96 -8.15 1.25 2.41
CA GLY A 96 -9.28 0.67 3.13
C GLY A 96 -10.44 0.20 2.26
N GLU A 97 -11.59 -0.03 2.91
CA GLU A 97 -12.64 -0.91 2.39
C GLU A 97 -13.88 -0.17 1.85
N GLY A 98 -13.80 1.16 1.70
CA GLY A 98 -14.95 2.02 1.36
C GLY A 98 -15.82 2.37 2.55
N ASP A 99 -15.33 2.15 3.77
CA ASP A 99 -16.10 2.18 5.00
C ASP A 99 -15.66 3.28 5.98
N GLY A 100 -16.13 3.20 7.22
CA GLY A 100 -15.96 4.27 8.21
C GLY A 100 -14.49 4.69 8.43
N PRO A 101 -13.58 3.74 8.73
CA PRO A 101 -12.14 3.99 8.84
C PRO A 101 -11.53 4.75 7.65
N GLN A 102 -11.75 4.30 6.40
CA GLN A 102 -11.23 5.01 5.23
C GLN A 102 -11.74 6.44 5.15
N TYR A 103 -13.05 6.64 5.25
CA TYR A 103 -13.62 7.99 5.17
C TYR A 103 -13.19 8.88 6.36
N ALA A 104 -12.86 8.31 7.52
CA ALA A 104 -12.38 9.09 8.66
C ALA A 104 -11.01 9.76 8.40
N VAL A 105 -10.15 9.16 7.58
CA VAL A 105 -8.83 9.71 7.22
C VAL A 105 -8.93 10.77 6.11
N VAL A 106 -9.89 10.62 5.18
CA VAL A 106 -10.04 11.48 3.98
C VAL A 106 -10.01 12.99 4.28
N PRO A 107 -10.75 13.55 5.25
CA PRO A 107 -10.69 14.99 5.51
C PRO A 107 -9.30 15.50 5.90
N GLY A 108 -8.56 14.71 6.69
CA GLY A 108 -7.19 15.02 7.08
C GLY A 108 -6.24 14.97 5.89
N LEU A 109 -6.38 13.93 5.07
CA LEU A 109 -5.63 13.75 3.82
C LEU A 109 -5.87 14.91 2.86
N LEU A 110 -7.12 15.31 2.62
CA LEU A 110 -7.46 16.42 1.72
C LEU A 110 -6.90 17.75 2.23
N ARG A 111 -6.94 17.99 3.54
CA ARG A 111 -6.33 19.18 4.15
C ARG A 111 -4.81 19.18 3.96
N ALA A 112 -4.15 18.06 4.23
CA ALA A 112 -2.69 17.94 4.07
C ALA A 112 -2.27 17.98 2.59
N GLY A 113 -3.12 17.51 1.69
CA GLY A 113 -2.89 17.40 0.26
C GLY A 113 -3.22 18.63 -0.57
N GLY A 114 -3.78 19.69 0.03
CA GLY A 114 -4.35 20.83 -0.70
C GLY A 114 -3.44 21.45 -1.76
N ASP A 115 -2.13 21.54 -1.48
CA ASP A 115 -1.12 22.16 -2.35
C ASP A 115 -0.12 21.13 -2.94
N THR A 116 -0.47 19.83 -2.90
CA THR A 116 0.41 18.77 -3.40
C THR A 116 0.29 18.58 -4.91
N ARG A 117 1.40 18.24 -5.57
CA ARG A 117 1.48 18.08 -7.03
C ARG A 117 0.89 16.76 -7.53
N PHE A 118 0.89 15.75 -6.68
CA PHE A 118 0.33 14.42 -6.90
C PHE A 118 0.31 13.64 -5.58
N ALA A 119 -0.35 12.48 -5.59
CA ALA A 119 -0.28 11.48 -4.53
C ALA A 119 0.20 10.15 -5.10
N VAL A 120 0.77 9.31 -4.22
CA VAL A 120 1.13 7.92 -4.50
C VAL A 120 0.40 7.02 -3.51
N LEU A 121 -0.38 6.06 -4.02
CA LEU A 121 -0.92 4.98 -3.22
C LEU A 121 0.12 3.87 -3.10
N ALA A 122 0.58 3.61 -1.88
CA ALA A 122 1.64 2.68 -1.55
C ALA A 122 1.04 1.33 -1.13
N SER A 123 0.62 0.51 -2.09
CA SER A 123 0.01 -0.82 -1.90
C SER A 123 -1.48 -0.80 -1.54
N ASP A 124 -2.10 -1.96 -1.77
CA ASP A 124 -3.47 -2.35 -1.43
C ASP A 124 -4.49 -1.23 -1.63
N VAL A 125 -4.69 -0.92 -2.91
CA VAL A 125 -5.62 0.13 -3.32
C VAL A 125 -7.05 -0.32 -3.06
N ILE A 126 -7.36 -1.60 -3.31
CA ILE A 126 -8.71 -2.14 -3.19
C ILE A 126 -8.75 -3.45 -2.40
N TYR A 127 -9.52 -3.41 -1.31
CA TYR A 127 -9.92 -4.59 -0.56
C TYR A 127 -11.32 -5.08 -0.98
N PRO A 128 -11.63 -6.38 -0.91
CA PRO A 128 -10.72 -7.45 -0.49
C PRO A 128 -9.85 -7.99 -1.61
N VAL A 129 -10.27 -7.89 -2.88
CA VAL A 129 -9.69 -8.69 -3.98
C VAL A 129 -9.41 -7.93 -5.28
N GLY A 130 -9.31 -6.60 -5.27
CA GLY A 130 -8.93 -5.84 -6.46
C GLY A 130 -9.99 -5.73 -7.58
N SER A 131 -11.26 -6.04 -7.29
CA SER A 131 -12.36 -5.97 -8.28
C SER A 131 -12.54 -4.57 -8.85
N ALA A 132 -12.81 -4.48 -10.16
CA ALA A 132 -13.03 -3.21 -10.83
C ALA A 132 -14.30 -2.48 -10.34
N ASP A 133 -15.36 -3.21 -9.97
CA ASP A 133 -16.61 -2.64 -9.45
C ASP A 133 -16.42 -1.89 -8.12
N ASP A 134 -15.39 -2.25 -7.35
CA ASP A 134 -15.12 -1.67 -6.04
C ASP A 134 -14.47 -0.28 -6.09
N TYR A 135 -13.80 0.06 -7.20
CA TYR A 135 -13.12 1.34 -7.35
C TYR A 135 -14.04 2.55 -7.23
N GLY A 136 -15.33 2.40 -7.59
CA GLY A 136 -16.30 3.48 -7.49
C GLY A 136 -16.46 4.02 -6.08
N THR A 137 -16.65 3.13 -5.11
CA THR A 137 -16.92 3.49 -3.71
C THR A 137 -15.66 3.59 -2.86
N LYS A 138 -14.57 2.91 -3.27
CA LYS A 138 -13.32 2.78 -2.51
C LYS A 138 -12.14 3.63 -3.03
N PHE A 139 -12.21 4.15 -4.25
CA PHE A 139 -11.18 5.05 -4.81
C PHE A 139 -11.76 6.35 -5.36
N PHE A 140 -12.64 6.27 -6.37
CA PHE A 140 -13.14 7.46 -7.06
C PHE A 140 -13.95 8.37 -6.13
N ARG A 141 -14.81 7.79 -5.30
CA ARG A 141 -15.67 8.55 -4.38
C ARG A 141 -14.93 9.14 -3.17
N PRO A 142 -14.11 8.39 -2.40
CA PRO A 142 -13.39 8.95 -1.26
C PRO A 142 -12.43 10.07 -1.66
N TYR A 143 -11.79 9.93 -2.81
CA TYR A 143 -10.76 10.88 -3.27
C TYR A 143 -11.27 11.88 -4.30
N ARG A 144 -12.58 11.99 -4.54
CA ARG A 144 -13.16 12.88 -5.56
C ARG A 144 -12.70 14.35 -5.48
N ASP A 145 -12.45 14.81 -4.26
CA ASP A 145 -12.13 16.20 -3.97
C ASP A 145 -10.61 16.49 -3.97
N TYR A 146 -9.76 15.47 -4.13
CA TYR A 146 -8.31 15.64 -4.29
C TYR A 146 -7.97 16.09 -5.71
N GLN A 147 -7.46 17.31 -5.89
CA GLN A 147 -7.39 17.99 -7.19
C GLN A 147 -6.13 17.71 -8.04
N ALA A 148 -5.33 16.71 -7.66
CA ALA A 148 -4.10 16.35 -8.37
C ALA A 148 -4.12 14.87 -8.81
N PRO A 149 -3.17 14.44 -9.67
CA PRO A 149 -3.05 13.06 -10.12
C PRO A 149 -2.73 12.13 -8.95
N ILE A 150 -3.23 10.90 -9.03
CA ILE A 150 -2.92 9.83 -8.07
C ILE A 150 -2.28 8.68 -8.85
N TYR A 151 -1.02 8.38 -8.53
CA TYR A 151 -0.34 7.17 -9.00
C TYR A 151 -0.49 6.07 -7.96
N ALA A 152 -0.33 4.81 -8.35
CA ALA A 152 -0.40 3.70 -7.42
C ALA A 152 0.59 2.59 -7.77
N ILE A 153 1.01 1.84 -6.76
CA ILE A 153 1.56 0.50 -6.92
C ILE A 153 0.55 -0.51 -6.35
N PRO A 154 0.47 -1.72 -6.92
CA PRO A 154 -0.45 -2.72 -6.40
C PRO A 154 0.12 -3.46 -5.20
N GLY A 155 -0.77 -3.87 -4.31
CA GLY A 155 -0.48 -4.84 -3.25
C GLY A 155 -1.04 -6.23 -3.53
N ASN A 156 -0.91 -7.14 -2.57
CA ASN A 156 -1.43 -8.50 -2.69
C ASN A 156 -2.97 -8.52 -2.86
N HIS A 157 -3.70 -7.56 -2.27
CA HIS A 157 -5.14 -7.49 -2.42
C HIS A 157 -5.57 -7.17 -3.86
N ASP A 158 -4.81 -6.31 -4.54
CA ASP A 158 -5.05 -5.98 -5.96
C ASP A 158 -4.78 -7.19 -6.88
N TRP A 159 -3.89 -8.10 -6.44
CA TRP A 159 -3.50 -9.30 -7.19
C TRP A 159 -4.43 -10.50 -7.01
N TYR A 160 -5.36 -10.49 -6.06
CA TYR A 160 -6.30 -11.61 -5.90
C TYR A 160 -7.25 -11.78 -7.11
N GLU A 161 -7.36 -10.81 -8.02
CA GLU A 161 -8.03 -10.94 -9.32
C GLU A 161 -7.11 -10.63 -10.52
N ASP A 162 -5.86 -11.11 -10.48
CA ASP A 162 -4.88 -11.01 -11.58
C ASP A 162 -4.59 -9.57 -12.05
N LEU A 163 -4.82 -8.60 -11.16
CA LEU A 163 -4.57 -7.17 -11.34
C LEU A 163 -5.47 -6.45 -12.37
N GLY A 164 -6.56 -7.09 -12.83
CA GLY A 164 -7.41 -6.54 -13.90
C GLY A 164 -8.01 -5.17 -13.57
N GLY A 165 -8.61 -5.00 -12.38
CA GLY A 165 -9.22 -3.73 -11.96
C GLY A 165 -8.20 -2.59 -11.86
N PHE A 166 -7.03 -2.87 -11.29
CA PHE A 166 -5.92 -1.92 -11.18
C PHE A 166 -5.43 -1.46 -12.56
N MET A 167 -5.21 -2.41 -13.49
CA MET A 167 -4.76 -2.11 -14.84
C MET A 167 -5.78 -1.26 -15.61
N ARG A 168 -7.08 -1.46 -15.36
CA ARG A 168 -8.13 -0.60 -15.94
C ARG A 168 -8.10 0.82 -15.36
N VAL A 169 -7.94 0.96 -14.05
CA VAL A 169 -8.06 2.27 -13.39
C VAL A 169 -6.82 3.15 -13.58
N PHE A 170 -5.63 2.59 -13.40
CA PHE A 170 -4.39 3.37 -13.41
C PHE A 170 -3.60 3.26 -14.73
N CYS A 171 -3.64 2.12 -15.40
CA CYS A 171 -2.83 1.83 -16.58
C CYS A 171 -3.60 2.03 -17.88
N ASP A 172 -4.30 3.17 -18.01
CA ASP A 172 -4.95 3.63 -19.25
C ASP A 172 -5.93 2.59 -19.83
N ASP A 173 -6.91 2.20 -18.99
CA ASP A 173 -8.00 1.26 -19.27
C ASP A 173 -7.56 -0.01 -20.01
N ALA A 174 -6.44 -0.61 -19.58
CA ALA A 174 -5.88 -1.78 -20.23
C ALA A 174 -6.91 -2.93 -20.29
N PRO A 175 -7.18 -3.50 -21.47
CA PRO A 175 -8.20 -4.54 -21.62
C PRO A 175 -7.72 -5.86 -20.99
N PRO A 176 -8.64 -6.76 -20.59
CA PRO A 176 -8.29 -8.06 -20.03
C PRO A 176 -7.25 -8.82 -20.86
N LEU A 177 -6.29 -9.45 -20.18
CA LEU A 177 -5.31 -10.30 -20.85
C LEU A 177 -6.00 -11.46 -21.58
N PRO A 178 -5.49 -11.87 -22.76
CA PRO A 178 -5.96 -13.09 -23.42
C PRO A 178 -5.85 -14.31 -22.50
N PRO A 179 -6.71 -15.33 -22.63
CA PRO A 179 -6.58 -16.54 -21.82
C PRO A 179 -5.29 -17.31 -22.16
N GLU A 180 -4.66 -17.91 -21.15
CA GLU A 180 -3.57 -18.87 -21.36
C GLU A 180 -4.11 -20.30 -21.56
N PRO A 181 -3.35 -21.17 -22.25
CA PRO A 181 -3.66 -22.59 -22.29
C PRO A 181 -3.77 -23.20 -20.89
N ALA A 182 -4.74 -24.08 -20.69
CA ALA A 182 -4.92 -24.77 -19.42
C ALA A 182 -3.66 -25.60 -19.08
N PRO A 183 -3.20 -25.60 -17.82
CA PRO A 183 -2.09 -26.46 -17.40
C PRO A 183 -2.43 -27.94 -17.58
N ARG A 184 -1.40 -28.79 -17.68
CA ARG A 184 -1.57 -30.24 -17.77
C ARG A 184 -2.37 -30.76 -16.56
N PRO A 185 -3.39 -31.62 -16.76
CA PRO A 185 -4.18 -32.18 -15.67
C PRO A 185 -3.32 -32.82 -14.57
N PHE A 186 -3.81 -32.76 -13.33
CA PHE A 186 -3.18 -33.35 -12.13
C PHE A 186 -1.81 -32.78 -11.75
N THR A 187 -1.45 -31.60 -12.24
CA THR A 187 -0.27 -30.84 -11.77
C THR A 187 -0.65 -29.82 -10.70
N PRO A 188 0.30 -29.34 -9.85
CA PRO A 188 0.04 -28.22 -8.94
C PRO A 188 -0.54 -27.01 -9.66
N ALA A 189 0.01 -26.65 -10.82
CA ALA A 189 -0.48 -25.55 -11.64
C ALA A 189 -1.93 -25.76 -12.12
N TRP A 190 -2.35 -27.00 -12.39
CA TRP A 190 -3.73 -27.32 -12.75
C TRP A 190 -4.69 -27.18 -11.57
N LEU A 191 -4.31 -27.66 -10.37
CA LEU A 191 -5.10 -27.47 -9.16
C LEU A 191 -5.27 -25.97 -8.85
N ARG A 192 -4.18 -25.19 -8.94
CA ARG A 192 -4.22 -23.73 -8.85
C ARG A 192 -5.20 -23.14 -9.86
N HIS A 193 -5.07 -23.50 -11.14
CA HIS A 193 -5.89 -22.96 -12.22
C HIS A 193 -7.40 -23.22 -12.04
N LEU A 194 -7.77 -24.40 -11.54
CA LEU A 194 -9.16 -24.77 -11.26
C LEU A 194 -9.75 -23.97 -10.11
N LEU A 195 -8.97 -23.80 -9.03
CA LEU A 195 -9.44 -23.11 -7.84
C LEU A 195 -9.24 -21.59 -7.93
N TRP A 196 -8.49 -21.09 -8.91
CA TRP A 196 -8.15 -19.68 -9.05
C TRP A 196 -9.40 -18.81 -9.11
N HIS A 197 -9.44 -17.80 -8.25
CA HIS A 197 -10.44 -16.75 -8.26
C HIS A 197 -10.24 -15.88 -9.49
N ARG A 198 -11.34 -15.51 -10.14
CA ARG A 198 -11.37 -14.71 -11.35
C ARG A 198 -12.48 -13.68 -11.26
N PRO A 199 -12.29 -12.49 -11.86
CA PRO A 199 -13.33 -11.47 -11.92
C PRO A 199 -14.56 -12.00 -12.66
N ARG A 200 -15.72 -11.44 -12.33
CA ARG A 200 -16.98 -11.76 -13.02
C ARG A 200 -16.96 -11.20 -14.43
N PRO A 201 -17.71 -11.77 -15.39
CA PRO A 201 -17.75 -11.27 -16.77
C PRO A 201 -18.17 -9.81 -16.91
N ASP A 202 -18.97 -9.29 -15.97
CA ASP A 202 -19.48 -7.93 -15.94
C ASP A 202 -18.72 -7.00 -14.99
N ASP A 203 -17.57 -7.43 -14.45
CA ASP A 203 -16.74 -6.65 -13.54
C ASP A 203 -16.25 -5.35 -14.20
N GLY A 204 -16.47 -4.24 -13.53
CA GLY A 204 -16.10 -2.90 -14.00
C GLY A 204 -17.05 -2.33 -15.04
N ARG A 205 -18.28 -2.87 -15.20
CA ARG A 205 -19.31 -2.26 -16.07
C ARG A 205 -19.68 -0.84 -15.65
N HIS A 206 -19.45 -0.48 -14.39
CA HIS A 206 -19.77 0.83 -13.82
C HIS A 206 -18.57 1.77 -13.72
N LEU A 207 -17.39 1.37 -14.23
CA LEU A 207 -16.17 2.17 -14.12
C LEU A 207 -16.30 3.53 -14.81
N ASP A 208 -16.96 3.60 -15.97
CA ASP A 208 -17.15 4.87 -16.68
C ASP A 208 -17.97 5.88 -15.86
N GLU A 209 -19.00 5.41 -15.15
CA GLU A 209 -19.77 6.25 -14.22
C GLU A 209 -18.93 6.65 -13.00
N ALA A 210 -18.11 5.74 -12.47
CA ALA A 210 -17.23 6.03 -11.35
C ALA A 210 -16.18 7.10 -11.69
N ARG A 211 -15.60 7.07 -12.90
CA ARG A 211 -14.63 8.07 -13.37
C ARG A 211 -15.19 9.49 -13.37
N LYS A 212 -16.51 9.67 -13.54
CA LYS A 212 -17.17 10.98 -13.47
C LYS A 212 -17.07 11.65 -12.11
N LEU A 213 -16.74 10.91 -11.05
CA LEU A 213 -16.47 11.48 -9.71
C LEU A 213 -15.13 12.22 -9.65
N ARG A 214 -14.17 11.92 -10.55
CA ARG A 214 -12.89 12.61 -10.68
C ARG A 214 -12.70 13.10 -12.13
N PRO A 215 -13.50 14.05 -12.62
CA PRO A 215 -13.56 14.39 -14.05
C PRO A 215 -12.48 15.39 -14.49
N SER A 216 -11.80 16.06 -13.56
CA SER A 216 -10.86 17.13 -13.91
C SER A 216 -9.66 16.57 -14.67
N PRO A 217 -9.20 17.23 -15.75
CA PRO A 217 -7.95 16.86 -16.42
C PRO A 217 -6.74 16.88 -15.47
N ALA A 218 -6.73 17.78 -14.49
CA ALA A 218 -5.66 17.87 -13.49
C ALA A 218 -5.62 16.67 -12.52
N GLN A 219 -6.71 15.90 -12.43
CA GLN A 219 -6.80 14.71 -11.58
C GLN A 219 -6.34 13.43 -12.28
N GLN A 220 -6.15 13.46 -13.61
CA GLN A 220 -5.84 12.27 -14.39
C GLN A 220 -4.36 11.92 -14.26
N ALA A 221 -4.10 10.64 -14.00
CA ALA A 221 -2.79 10.04 -14.05
C ALA A 221 -2.80 8.94 -15.11
N VAL A 222 -1.71 8.81 -15.86
CA VAL A 222 -1.47 7.63 -16.69
C VAL A 222 -0.14 7.05 -16.25
N GLN A 223 -0.16 5.83 -15.72
CA GLN A 223 1.06 5.10 -15.43
C GLN A 223 1.36 4.06 -16.52
N PRO A 224 2.64 3.83 -16.85
CA PRO A 224 3.04 2.96 -17.96
C PRO A 224 2.80 1.47 -17.70
N GLY A 225 2.56 1.09 -16.46
CA GLY A 225 2.35 -0.29 -16.05
C GLY A 225 2.18 -0.41 -14.53
N PRO A 226 2.22 -1.64 -13.99
CA PRO A 226 2.04 -1.90 -12.56
C PRO A 226 3.22 -1.44 -11.70
N TYR A 227 4.39 -1.25 -12.31
CA TYR A 227 5.56 -0.62 -11.73
C TYR A 227 6.06 0.50 -12.66
N TRP A 228 6.65 1.53 -12.08
CA TRP A 228 6.97 2.78 -12.78
C TRP A 228 7.99 3.61 -12.01
N ALA A 229 8.56 4.60 -12.67
CA ALA A 229 9.29 5.68 -12.01
C ALA A 229 8.67 7.04 -12.35
N VAL A 230 8.70 7.98 -11.42
CA VAL A 230 8.31 9.37 -11.63
C VAL A 230 9.54 10.25 -11.39
N ASP A 231 9.92 11.01 -12.41
CA ASP A 231 10.87 12.10 -12.27
C ASP A 231 10.11 13.38 -11.92
N ALA A 232 10.31 13.90 -10.70
CA ALA A 232 9.66 15.10 -10.19
C ALA A 232 10.69 16.02 -9.50
N GLY A 233 10.92 17.19 -10.09
CA GLY A 233 11.94 18.12 -9.60
C GLY A 233 13.32 17.43 -9.43
N PRO A 234 13.95 17.50 -8.25
CA PRO A 234 15.28 16.95 -8.04
C PRO A 234 15.27 15.46 -7.64
N VAL A 235 14.10 14.82 -7.50
CA VAL A 235 13.99 13.44 -6.99
C VAL A 235 13.36 12.51 -8.02
N ARG A 236 13.69 11.23 -7.92
CA ARG A 236 12.98 10.15 -8.62
C ARG A 236 12.24 9.28 -7.61
N ILE A 237 10.97 9.03 -7.85
CA ILE A 237 10.17 8.08 -7.07
C ILE A 237 10.05 6.80 -7.89
N VAL A 238 10.36 5.66 -7.30
CA VAL A 238 10.34 4.35 -7.98
C VAL A 238 9.28 3.49 -7.30
N GLY A 239 8.21 3.16 -8.02
CA GLY A 239 7.16 2.27 -7.56
C GLY A 239 7.37 0.85 -8.09
N ILE A 240 7.46 -0.14 -7.19
CA ILE A 240 7.59 -1.56 -7.55
C ILE A 240 6.33 -2.35 -7.18
N ASP A 241 6.09 -3.40 -7.93
CA ASP A 241 5.00 -4.35 -7.74
C ASP A 241 5.56 -5.66 -7.18
N THR A 242 5.17 -6.00 -5.95
CA THR A 242 5.66 -7.17 -5.22
C THR A 242 4.74 -8.39 -5.30
N GLY A 243 3.60 -8.28 -6.00
CA GLY A 243 2.73 -9.41 -6.26
C GLY A 243 2.02 -9.99 -5.03
N LEU A 244 1.54 -11.23 -5.16
CA LEU A 244 0.86 -11.94 -4.07
C LEU A 244 1.78 -12.31 -2.90
N LEU A 245 3.04 -12.65 -3.18
CA LEU A 245 3.95 -13.26 -2.21
C LEU A 245 5.16 -12.39 -1.83
N GLY A 246 5.16 -11.10 -2.20
CA GLY A 246 6.22 -10.17 -1.78
C GLY A 246 7.54 -10.34 -2.54
N THR A 247 7.50 -10.71 -3.83
CA THR A 247 8.69 -10.98 -4.65
C THR A 247 8.68 -10.21 -5.97
N VAL A 248 9.88 -10.01 -6.53
CA VAL A 248 10.09 -9.32 -7.81
C VAL A 248 10.63 -10.32 -8.84
N ASP A 249 9.98 -10.40 -10.00
CA ASP A 249 10.43 -11.24 -11.13
C ASP A 249 11.68 -10.67 -11.81
N ALA A 250 12.31 -11.48 -12.66
CA ALA A 250 13.58 -11.12 -13.29
C ALA A 250 13.47 -9.90 -14.23
N GLU A 251 12.32 -9.69 -14.89
CA GLU A 251 12.10 -8.58 -15.81
C GLU A 251 12.03 -7.25 -15.04
N GLN A 252 11.19 -7.18 -14.01
CA GLN A 252 11.10 -6.02 -13.14
C GLN A 252 12.41 -5.80 -12.37
N GLY A 253 13.08 -6.87 -11.95
CA GLY A 253 14.39 -6.80 -11.28
C GLY A 253 15.50 -6.23 -12.17
N ALA A 254 15.49 -6.53 -13.47
CA ALA A 254 16.41 -5.93 -14.44
C ALA A 254 16.11 -4.44 -14.63
N TRP A 255 14.83 -4.10 -14.84
CA TRP A 255 14.39 -2.71 -14.94
C TRP A 255 14.72 -1.89 -13.69
N LEU A 256 14.53 -2.45 -12.49
CA LEU A 256 14.77 -1.76 -11.24
C LEU A 256 16.25 -1.38 -11.08
N ARG A 257 17.18 -2.24 -11.50
CA ARG A 257 18.62 -1.93 -11.50
C ARG A 257 18.94 -0.79 -12.46
N GLU A 258 18.37 -0.82 -13.66
CA GLU A 258 18.58 0.21 -14.67
C GLU A 258 18.04 1.58 -14.22
N VAL A 259 16.79 1.62 -13.78
CA VAL A 259 16.12 2.88 -13.39
C VAL A 259 16.70 3.49 -12.10
N SER A 260 17.35 2.67 -11.29
CA SER A 260 18.00 3.07 -10.03
C SER A 260 19.40 3.67 -10.23
N ALA A 261 20.05 3.47 -11.38
CA ALA A 261 21.39 3.96 -11.62
C ALA A 261 21.52 5.49 -11.53
N GLY A 262 22.65 5.96 -10.99
CA GLY A 262 23.07 7.37 -11.00
C GLY A 262 22.71 8.18 -9.76
N ASP A 263 23.21 9.40 -9.71
CA ASP A 263 23.28 10.20 -8.47
C ASP A 263 22.01 10.99 -8.12
N ARG A 264 20.95 10.92 -8.92
CA ARG A 264 19.68 11.56 -8.54
C ARG A 264 19.14 10.91 -7.25
N PRO A 265 18.78 11.67 -6.20
CA PRO A 265 18.15 11.10 -5.01
C PRO A 265 16.86 10.35 -5.34
N LYS A 266 16.67 9.18 -4.72
CA LYS A 266 15.54 8.30 -5.00
C LYS A 266 14.71 7.94 -3.78
N ILE A 267 13.41 7.76 -3.99
CA ILE A 267 12.48 7.20 -2.99
C ILE A 267 11.88 5.93 -3.59
N LEU A 268 12.06 4.80 -2.92
CA LEU A 268 11.38 3.56 -3.27
C LEU A 268 9.98 3.56 -2.64
N VAL A 269 8.98 3.14 -3.39
CA VAL A 269 7.64 2.78 -2.93
C VAL A 269 7.42 1.32 -3.28
N THR A 270 7.12 0.49 -2.29
CA THR A 270 7.00 -0.98 -2.42
C THR A 270 5.70 -1.47 -1.77
N GLY A 271 5.19 -2.63 -2.21
CA GLY A 271 3.97 -3.21 -1.65
C GLY A 271 4.14 -3.51 -0.16
N SER A 272 5.08 -4.38 0.18
CA SER A 272 5.47 -4.68 1.56
C SER A 272 6.75 -3.93 1.97
N PRO A 273 6.88 -3.49 3.23
CA PRO A 273 8.01 -2.73 3.74
C PRO A 273 9.26 -3.61 3.93
N LEU A 274 10.43 -3.00 3.71
CA LEU A 274 11.72 -3.72 3.86
C LEU A 274 12.16 -3.83 5.33
N TYR A 275 11.69 -2.92 6.19
CA TYR A 275 11.85 -2.98 7.64
C TYR A 275 10.49 -2.74 8.28
N VAL A 276 10.05 -3.69 9.11
CA VAL A 276 8.76 -3.63 9.79
C VAL A 276 8.78 -4.54 11.01
N ASP A 277 8.08 -4.14 12.06
CA ASP A 277 7.93 -4.90 13.30
C ASP A 277 9.27 -5.34 13.94
N GLY A 278 10.33 -4.54 13.69
CA GLY A 278 11.68 -4.82 14.20
C GLY A 278 12.46 -5.86 13.39
N GLU A 279 11.95 -6.28 12.23
CA GLU A 279 12.54 -7.27 11.35
C GLU A 279 13.00 -6.65 10.02
N HIS A 280 13.86 -7.39 9.30
CA HIS A 280 14.38 -7.01 7.99
C HIS A 280 13.91 -8.00 6.93
N HIS A 281 13.20 -7.49 5.93
CA HIS A 281 12.65 -8.25 4.81
C HIS A 281 13.15 -7.65 3.49
N PRO A 282 14.31 -8.10 2.96
CA PRO A 282 14.99 -7.39 1.87
C PRO A 282 14.29 -7.47 0.50
N CYS A 283 13.22 -8.26 0.37
CA CYS A 283 12.46 -8.55 -0.86
C CYS A 283 13.32 -9.21 -1.97
N PRO A 284 13.26 -10.54 -2.13
CA PRO A 284 14.03 -11.26 -3.14
C PRO A 284 13.68 -10.88 -4.59
N ILE A 285 14.72 -10.85 -5.44
CA ILE A 285 14.59 -10.68 -6.88
C ILE A 285 14.94 -12.00 -7.58
N GLU A 286 14.07 -12.47 -8.48
CA GLU A 286 14.37 -13.62 -9.34
C GLU A 286 15.61 -13.34 -10.21
N GLY A 287 16.54 -14.29 -10.25
CA GLY A 287 17.85 -14.10 -10.89
C GLY A 287 18.94 -13.56 -9.96
N GLY A 288 18.61 -13.24 -8.71
CA GLY A 288 19.58 -13.02 -7.63
C GLY A 288 19.54 -11.60 -7.03
N GLY A 289 20.05 -11.49 -5.80
CA GLY A 289 20.00 -10.27 -5.01
C GLY A 289 18.60 -9.94 -4.48
N THR A 290 18.49 -8.76 -3.91
CA THR A 290 17.26 -8.26 -3.28
C THR A 290 16.99 -6.81 -3.67
N VAL A 291 15.77 -6.33 -3.45
CA VAL A 291 15.42 -4.91 -3.63
C VAL A 291 16.25 -4.05 -2.67
N ASP A 292 16.46 -4.51 -1.44
CA ASP A 292 17.24 -3.77 -0.46
C ASP A 292 18.73 -3.66 -0.84
N ASP A 293 19.31 -4.65 -1.53
CA ASP A 293 20.66 -4.53 -2.09
C ASP A 293 20.75 -3.34 -3.07
N ILE A 294 19.71 -3.13 -3.89
CA ILE A 294 19.62 -2.00 -4.83
C ILE A 294 19.43 -0.69 -4.07
N VAL A 295 18.57 -0.63 -3.06
CA VAL A 295 18.35 0.57 -2.24
C VAL A 295 19.62 1.00 -1.52
N ARG A 296 20.39 0.03 -1.03
CA ARG A 296 21.59 0.27 -0.23
C ARG A 296 22.81 0.64 -1.05
N ASP A 297 22.87 0.22 -2.31
CA ASP A 297 24.00 0.52 -3.20
C ASP A 297 24.24 2.04 -3.28
N PRO A 298 25.46 2.53 -2.94
CA PRO A 298 25.79 3.94 -3.05
C PRO A 298 25.64 4.50 -4.48
N ALA A 299 25.75 3.67 -5.52
CA ALA A 299 25.57 4.07 -6.91
C ALA A 299 24.11 4.39 -7.29
N HIS A 300 23.15 4.07 -6.40
CA HIS A 300 21.72 4.29 -6.65
C HIS A 300 21.12 5.45 -5.84
N HIS A 301 21.80 5.95 -4.81
CA HIS A 301 21.43 7.15 -4.05
C HIS A 301 19.96 7.21 -3.56
N TYR A 302 19.42 6.10 -3.04
CA TYR A 302 18.13 6.15 -2.35
C TYR A 302 18.22 6.92 -1.03
N VAL A 303 17.20 7.69 -0.69
CA VAL A 303 17.10 8.41 0.59
C VAL A 303 15.99 7.86 1.46
N ALA A 304 15.04 7.12 0.87
CA ALA A 304 13.96 6.47 1.58
C ALA A 304 13.44 5.23 0.82
N ALA A 305 12.86 4.29 1.58
CA ALA A 305 12.07 3.18 1.08
C ALA A 305 10.78 3.09 1.90
N ILE A 306 9.63 3.15 1.22
CA ILE A 306 8.31 3.27 1.85
C ILE A 306 7.46 2.07 1.44
N GLY A 307 6.91 1.33 2.41
CA GLY A 307 6.02 0.19 2.18
C GLY A 307 4.62 0.38 2.79
N GLY A 308 3.62 -0.25 2.19
CA GLY A 308 2.25 -0.41 2.72
C GLY A 308 2.10 -1.70 3.52
N ASP A 309 0.99 -2.43 3.35
CA ASP A 309 0.67 -3.78 3.86
C ASP A 309 0.45 -3.84 5.39
N ILE A 310 1.30 -3.16 6.15
CA ILE A 310 1.15 -3.04 7.60
C ILE A 310 0.40 -1.75 7.96
N HIS A 311 -0.81 -1.93 8.49
CA HIS A 311 -1.79 -0.87 8.75
C HIS A 311 -1.50 -0.03 10.01
N ASN A 312 -0.29 0.50 10.09
CA ASN A 312 0.15 1.52 11.04
C ASN A 312 1.28 2.34 10.41
N TYR A 313 1.92 3.20 11.20
CA TYR A 313 3.12 3.92 10.76
C TYR A 313 4.33 3.44 11.55
N GLN A 314 5.46 3.27 10.88
CA GLN A 314 6.75 2.94 11.47
C GLN A 314 7.89 3.65 10.72
N ARG A 315 8.98 3.99 11.40
CA ARG A 315 10.15 4.62 10.77
C ARG A 315 11.45 4.13 11.40
N TYR A 316 12.35 3.68 10.52
CA TYR A 316 13.69 3.18 10.83
C TYR A 316 14.74 4.00 10.04
N PRO A 317 15.46 4.92 10.70
CA PRO A 317 16.57 5.64 10.08
C PRO A 317 17.83 4.77 10.09
N VAL A 318 18.09 4.03 9.02
CA VAL A 318 19.22 3.08 8.95
C VAL A 318 20.45 3.77 8.37
N ASP A 319 21.61 3.59 9.00
CA ASP A 319 22.90 3.98 8.42
C ASP A 319 23.35 2.95 7.37
N VAL A 320 23.53 3.42 6.14
CA VAL A 320 24.01 2.63 5.02
C VAL A 320 25.30 3.27 4.51
N GLY A 321 26.42 2.89 5.12
CA GLY A 321 27.74 3.38 4.71
C GLY A 321 27.91 4.89 4.91
N GLY A 322 27.41 5.43 6.03
CA GLY A 322 27.46 6.86 6.36
C GLY A 322 26.36 7.72 5.73
N ARG A 323 25.44 7.12 4.97
CA ARG A 323 24.21 7.74 4.46
C ARG A 323 23.01 7.17 5.21
N THR A 324 22.17 8.04 5.76
CA THR A 324 20.91 7.60 6.36
C THR A 324 19.86 7.33 5.27
N VAL A 325 19.30 6.13 5.24
CA VAL A 325 18.12 5.77 4.45
C VAL A 325 16.92 5.65 5.38
N GLN A 326 15.83 6.36 5.07
CA GLN A 326 14.59 6.29 5.84
C GLN A 326 13.74 5.12 5.36
N TYR A 327 13.67 4.05 6.14
CA TYR A 327 12.71 2.96 5.89
C TYR A 327 11.42 3.26 6.63
N VAL A 328 10.30 3.33 5.90
CA VAL A 328 9.01 3.80 6.42
C VAL A 328 7.92 2.78 6.11
N VAL A 329 7.12 2.46 7.11
CA VAL A 329 5.83 1.77 6.95
C VAL A 329 4.74 2.85 6.93
N ALA A 330 3.90 2.86 5.91
CA ALA A 330 2.94 3.92 5.63
C ALA A 330 1.51 3.40 5.33
N GLY A 331 1.08 2.32 6.00
CA GLY A 331 -0.25 1.69 5.76
C GLY A 331 -1.41 2.28 6.57
N GLY A 332 -1.27 3.48 7.11
CA GLY A 332 -2.31 4.14 7.90
C GLY A 332 -3.45 4.78 7.10
N GLY A 333 -3.69 4.38 5.84
CA GLY A 333 -4.55 5.10 4.89
C GLY A 333 -6.06 4.90 5.08
N GLY A 334 -6.48 3.87 5.81
CA GLY A 334 -7.90 3.64 6.08
C GLY A 334 -8.33 2.19 6.26
N ALA A 335 -7.44 1.21 6.00
CA ALA A 335 -7.69 -0.18 6.36
C ALA A 335 -7.71 -0.39 7.90
N PHE A 336 -8.10 -1.59 8.33
CA PHE A 336 -8.16 -1.92 9.76
C PHE A 336 -6.78 -1.84 10.42
N MET A 337 -6.67 -1.27 11.61
CA MET A 337 -5.35 -1.03 12.22
C MET A 337 -4.61 -2.33 12.62
N HIS A 338 -3.30 -2.38 12.36
CA HIS A 338 -2.38 -3.37 12.94
C HIS A 338 -1.80 -2.85 14.24
N ALA A 339 -1.77 -3.71 15.26
CA ALA A 339 -1.38 -3.31 16.61
C ALA A 339 0.12 -3.02 16.69
N THR A 340 0.50 -1.83 17.16
CA THR A 340 1.93 -1.51 17.36
C THR A 340 2.47 -2.07 18.67
N HIS A 341 1.62 -2.36 19.67
CA HIS A 341 2.07 -2.93 20.95
C HIS A 341 2.62 -4.36 20.86
N THR A 342 2.46 -5.03 19.72
CA THR A 342 3.07 -6.34 19.46
C THR A 342 4.48 -6.22 18.87
N ILE A 343 4.90 -5.02 18.46
CA ILE A 343 6.23 -4.78 17.93
C ILE A 343 7.25 -4.97 19.07
N PRO A 344 8.19 -5.92 18.93
CA PRO A 344 9.22 -6.18 19.93
C PRO A 344 10.13 -4.98 20.12
N ARG A 345 11.03 -5.05 21.11
CA ARG A 345 12.08 -4.04 21.27
C ARG A 345 12.92 -3.95 19.99
N VAL A 346 13.03 -2.76 19.42
CA VAL A 346 13.74 -2.52 18.16
C VAL A 346 15.25 -2.47 18.40
N SER A 347 15.97 -3.33 17.70
CA SER A 347 17.45 -3.40 17.69
C SER A 347 17.91 -4.03 16.38
N VAL A 348 17.52 -3.42 15.24
CA VAL A 348 17.75 -3.97 13.89
C VAL A 348 18.53 -2.97 13.05
N ALA A 349 19.53 -3.44 12.28
CA ALA A 349 20.35 -2.60 11.40
C ALA A 349 20.95 -1.35 12.10
N GLY A 350 21.31 -1.47 13.38
CA GLY A 350 21.84 -0.36 14.18
C GLY A 350 20.79 0.63 14.69
N VAL A 351 19.52 0.49 14.30
CA VAL A 351 18.41 1.31 14.80
C VAL A 351 17.98 0.81 16.17
N THR A 352 17.85 1.74 17.12
CA THR A 352 17.41 1.47 18.49
C THR A 352 16.08 2.14 18.80
N GLU A 353 15.57 1.96 20.01
CA GLU A 353 14.35 2.63 20.51
C GLU A 353 14.44 4.17 20.47
N ASP A 354 15.64 4.73 20.62
CA ASP A 354 15.84 6.18 20.59
C ASP A 354 15.58 6.76 19.19
N ASP A 355 15.76 5.93 18.16
CA ASP A 355 15.64 6.29 16.75
C ASP A 355 14.27 5.92 16.15
N PHE A 356 13.78 4.73 16.52
CA PHE A 356 12.56 4.13 16.00
C PHE A 356 11.32 4.96 16.35
N ARG A 357 10.42 5.14 15.39
CA ARG A 357 9.13 5.81 15.64
C ARG A 357 7.99 4.97 15.09
N SER A 358 6.88 4.92 15.81
CA SER A 358 5.63 4.34 15.32
C SER A 358 4.43 5.19 15.67
N TYR A 359 3.34 4.99 14.93
CA TYR A 359 2.04 5.56 15.26
C TYR A 359 0.93 4.54 14.97
N PRO A 360 0.00 4.30 15.92
CA PRO A 360 0.00 4.83 17.28
C PRO A 360 1.22 4.39 18.11
N LEU A 361 1.52 5.11 19.19
CA LEU A 361 2.55 4.66 20.13
C LEU A 361 2.13 3.29 20.71
N ARG A 362 3.14 2.47 21.07
CA ARG A 362 2.88 1.11 21.57
C ARG A 362 2.00 1.11 22.83
N GLY A 363 2.20 2.06 23.75
CA GLY A 363 1.33 2.26 24.91
C GLY A 363 -0.12 2.57 24.52
N ASP A 364 -0.33 3.54 23.62
CA ASP A 364 -1.66 3.93 23.13
C ASP A 364 -2.37 2.75 22.42
N SER A 365 -1.63 2.01 21.61
CA SER A 365 -2.14 0.82 20.94
C SER A 365 -2.60 -0.22 21.97
N LEU A 366 -1.77 -0.53 22.97
CA LEU A 366 -2.13 -1.47 24.01
C LEU A 366 -3.38 -1.00 24.78
N ALA A 367 -3.44 0.28 25.18
CA ALA A 367 -4.60 0.85 25.85
C ALA A 367 -5.88 0.67 25.00
N PHE A 368 -5.83 1.02 23.72
CA PHE A 368 -6.95 0.86 22.79
C PHE A 368 -7.42 -0.60 22.67
N TYR A 369 -6.50 -1.55 22.40
CA TYR A 369 -6.85 -2.96 22.23
C TYR A 369 -7.32 -3.60 23.54
N SER A 370 -6.73 -3.22 24.67
CA SER A 370 -7.14 -3.68 26.00
C SER A 370 -8.62 -3.32 26.27
N ALA A 371 -9.02 -2.09 25.95
CA ALA A 371 -10.40 -1.63 26.04
C ALA A 371 -11.32 -2.32 25.02
N LEU A 372 -10.84 -2.56 23.79
CA LEU A 372 -11.57 -3.28 22.76
C LEU A 372 -11.90 -4.72 23.19
N TYR A 373 -10.92 -5.47 23.67
CA TYR A 373 -11.11 -6.84 24.15
C TYR A 373 -11.90 -6.88 25.45
N GLY A 374 -11.67 -5.95 26.38
CA GLY A 374 -12.48 -5.81 27.60
C GLY A 374 -13.96 -5.61 27.29
N ARG A 375 -14.30 -4.86 26.22
CA ARG A 375 -15.68 -4.74 25.71
C ARG A 375 -16.18 -6.03 25.08
N ARG A 376 -15.39 -6.63 24.16
CA ARG A 376 -15.79 -7.81 23.39
C ARG A 376 -16.02 -9.04 24.28
N LEU A 377 -15.19 -9.22 25.30
CA LEU A 377 -15.27 -10.32 26.27
C LEU A 377 -16.18 -10.01 27.47
N ARG A 378 -16.74 -8.79 27.56
CA ARG A 378 -17.53 -8.31 28.71
C ARG A 378 -16.76 -8.33 30.04
N LEU A 379 -15.44 -8.19 29.99
CA LEU A 379 -14.51 -8.26 31.14
C LEU A 379 -13.74 -6.94 31.32
N ARG A 380 -14.40 -5.80 31.12
CA ARG A 380 -13.78 -4.46 31.15
C ARG A 380 -12.93 -4.22 32.41
N ARG A 381 -13.40 -4.66 33.57
CA ARG A 381 -12.70 -4.48 34.87
C ARG A 381 -11.32 -5.16 34.91
N PHE A 382 -11.10 -6.18 34.11
CA PHE A 382 -9.86 -6.98 34.13
C PHE A 382 -8.88 -6.63 33.00
N PHE A 383 -9.39 -6.09 31.89
CA PHE A 383 -8.58 -5.89 30.69
C PHE A 383 -8.45 -4.43 30.24
N THR A 384 -9.12 -3.46 30.86
CA THR A 384 -9.03 -2.07 30.39
C THR A 384 -7.86 -1.38 31.09
N LEU A 385 -6.80 -1.10 30.35
CA LEU A 385 -5.68 -0.28 30.79
C LEU A 385 -5.92 1.17 30.36
N THR A 386 -5.54 2.12 31.22
CA THR A 386 -5.32 3.51 30.83
C THR A 386 -4.07 3.63 29.96
N GLU A 387 -3.91 4.74 29.25
CA GLU A 387 -2.72 5.02 28.43
C GLU A 387 -1.43 5.01 29.28
N ALA A 388 -1.50 5.52 30.51
CA ALA A 388 -0.38 5.53 31.45
C ALA A 388 0.01 4.12 31.92
N GLU A 389 -0.97 3.29 32.31
CA GLU A 389 -0.73 1.90 32.70
C GLU A 389 -0.18 1.08 31.54
N ALA A 390 -0.76 1.24 30.34
CA ALA A 390 -0.31 0.56 29.14
C ALA A 390 1.12 0.96 28.75
N THR A 391 1.47 2.24 28.86
CA THR A 391 2.83 2.73 28.61
C THR A 391 3.82 2.15 29.61
N ALA A 392 3.45 2.06 30.90
CA ALA A 392 4.30 1.47 31.92
C ALA A 392 4.56 -0.04 31.73
N VAL A 393 3.62 -0.75 31.09
CA VAL A 393 3.78 -2.19 30.76
C VAL A 393 4.70 -2.40 29.56
N ILE A 394 4.73 -1.44 28.63
CA ILE A 394 5.50 -1.52 27.38
C ILE A 394 6.93 -0.98 27.52
N ALA A 395 7.14 -0.02 28.43
CA ALA A 395 8.46 0.55 28.75
C ALA A 395 9.40 -0.51 29.32
#